data_AF-A0A1X0AIL9-F1
#
_entry.id   AF-A0A1X0AIL9-F1
#
_cell.length_a   1.000
_cell.length_b   1.000
_cell.length_c   1.000
_cell.angle_alpha   90.00
_cell.angle_beta   90.00
_cell.angle_gamma   90.00
#
_symmetry.space_group_name_H-M   'P 1'
#
loop_
_entity.id
_entity.type
_entity.pdbx_description
1 polymer ?
#
loop_
_entity_poly.entity_id
_entity_poly.type
_entity_poly.pdbx_seq_one_letter_code
_entity_poly.pdbx_strand_id
1 'polypeptide(L)'
;MSVSPDELSGTEQAVLLVLMAESRPVTNPELERLGPKLDKPGRDRLNRLGLIETTAGRPLVHELTDAGWAVARELFGADAPPRSLGQGRALYTLLRALRRYFDHADLVPAEVFLPPDEAAASVPDGAEPDGVEGRLRAAYTRLAARPGSWVSLLRLREEVPDVTRATVDAALISLYQQPGVSLIPEENQKVLTPADRTAAVTIGDQHKHLIAIES
;
A
#
# COMPACT_ATOMS: atom_id res chain seq x y z
N MET A 1 18.31 -14.92 14.45
CA MET A 1 19.33 -13.85 14.34
C MET A 1 18.72 -12.81 13.43
N SER A 2 18.42 -11.61 13.90
CA SER A 2 17.86 -10.54 13.06
C SER A 2 19.00 -9.85 12.32
N VAL A 3 18.98 -9.90 10.98
CA VAL A 3 19.95 -9.18 10.15
C VAL A 3 19.52 -7.72 10.09
N SER A 4 20.41 -6.80 10.43
CA SER A 4 20.11 -5.36 10.38
C SER A 4 20.40 -4.80 8.97
N PRO A 5 19.60 -3.86 8.44
CA PRO A 5 19.80 -3.29 7.11
C PRO A 5 21.21 -2.75 6.83
N ASP A 6 21.85 -2.14 7.81
CA ASP A 6 23.20 -1.55 7.75
C ASP A 6 24.33 -2.59 7.63
N GLU A 7 24.06 -3.87 7.90
CA GLU A 7 24.99 -4.99 7.66
C GLU A 7 24.99 -5.45 6.19
N LEU A 8 24.10 -4.91 5.35
CA LEU A 8 23.97 -5.22 3.94
C LEU A 8 24.65 -4.14 3.08
N SER A 9 25.27 -4.59 1.99
CA SER A 9 25.75 -3.67 0.95
C SER A 9 24.59 -2.96 0.26
N GLY A 10 24.86 -1.79 -0.34
CA GLY A 10 23.82 -1.06 -1.09
C GLY A 10 23.20 -1.88 -2.23
N THR A 11 23.97 -2.78 -2.85
CA THR A 11 23.46 -3.71 -3.87
C THR A 11 22.49 -4.72 -3.26
N GLU A 12 22.84 -5.34 -2.14
CA GLU A 12 21.98 -6.30 -1.43
C GLU A 12 20.68 -5.62 -0.96
N GLN A 13 20.77 -4.42 -0.37
CA GLN A 13 19.60 -3.65 0.04
C GLN A 13 18.69 -3.32 -1.15
N ALA A 14 19.26 -2.86 -2.26
CA ALA A 14 18.51 -2.55 -3.47
C ALA A 14 17.83 -3.80 -4.06
N VAL A 15 18.50 -4.97 -4.04
CA VAL A 15 17.89 -6.24 -4.46
C VAL A 15 16.70 -6.59 -3.58
N LEU A 16 16.80 -6.48 -2.26
CA LEU A 16 15.67 -6.74 -1.36
C LEU A 16 14.49 -5.78 -1.62
N LEU A 17 14.77 -4.50 -1.85
CA LEU A 17 13.74 -3.51 -2.19
C LEU A 17 13.05 -3.81 -3.54
N VAL A 18 13.81 -4.27 -4.55
CA VAL A 18 13.24 -4.67 -5.85
C VAL A 18 12.36 -5.90 -5.69
N LEU A 19 12.82 -6.94 -4.99
CA LEU A 19 12.01 -8.15 -4.77
C LEU A 19 10.75 -7.84 -3.93
N MET A 20 10.82 -6.93 -2.97
CA MET A 20 9.67 -6.45 -2.21
C MET A 20 8.66 -5.71 -3.10
N ALA A 21 9.15 -4.86 -4.00
CA ALA A 21 8.30 -4.08 -4.91
C ALA A 21 7.63 -4.96 -5.98
N GLU A 22 8.31 -6.00 -6.45
CA GLU A 22 7.73 -6.95 -7.42
C GLU A 22 6.81 -7.96 -6.76
N SER A 23 7.00 -8.24 -5.45
CA SER A 23 6.19 -9.14 -4.63
C SER A 23 5.85 -10.49 -5.28
N ARG A 24 6.81 -11.04 -6.03
CA ARG A 24 6.72 -12.30 -6.76
C ARG A 24 8.12 -12.89 -6.99
N PRO A 25 8.24 -14.15 -7.42
CA PRO A 25 9.50 -14.68 -7.92
C PRO A 25 10.03 -13.89 -9.13
N VAL A 26 11.29 -13.42 -9.05
CA VAL A 26 11.94 -12.61 -10.10
C VAL A 26 13.12 -13.37 -10.69
N THR A 27 13.20 -13.45 -12.02
CA THR A 27 14.33 -14.11 -12.69
C THR A 27 15.60 -13.25 -12.63
N ASN A 28 16.78 -13.87 -12.61
CA ASN A 28 18.05 -13.12 -12.56
C ASN A 28 18.22 -12.09 -13.70
N PRO A 29 17.87 -12.37 -14.97
CA PRO A 29 17.90 -11.36 -16.03
C PRO A 29 16.92 -10.19 -15.79
N GLU A 30 15.75 -10.47 -15.22
CA GLU A 30 14.77 -9.44 -14.88
C GLU A 30 15.24 -8.58 -13.70
N LEU A 31 15.84 -9.19 -12.68
CA LEU A 31 16.41 -8.49 -11.54
C LEU A 31 17.51 -7.49 -11.97
N GLU A 32 18.35 -7.87 -12.93
CA GLU A 32 19.38 -6.98 -13.50
C GLU A 32 18.79 -5.82 -14.33
N ARG A 33 17.56 -5.96 -14.84
CA ARG A 33 16.84 -4.88 -15.53
C ARG A 33 16.18 -3.90 -14.55
N LEU A 34 15.64 -4.42 -13.45
CA LEU A 34 14.88 -3.66 -12.46
C LEU A 34 15.77 -2.99 -11.40
N GLY A 35 16.93 -3.59 -11.12
CA GLY A 35 17.85 -3.14 -10.10
C GLY A 35 19.30 -3.50 -10.41
N PRO A 36 20.18 -3.49 -9.40
CA PRO A 36 21.55 -3.88 -9.61
C PRO A 36 21.65 -5.39 -9.84
N LYS A 37 22.67 -5.78 -10.61
CA LYS A 37 23.01 -7.19 -10.81
C LYS A 37 23.28 -7.88 -9.48
N LEU A 38 22.52 -8.94 -9.20
CA LEU A 38 22.80 -9.84 -8.09
C LEU A 38 23.87 -10.87 -8.53
N ASP A 39 25.12 -10.61 -8.15
CA ASP A 39 26.21 -11.53 -8.45
C ASP A 39 26.18 -12.78 -7.56
N LYS A 40 27.00 -13.77 -7.91
CA LYS A 40 27.06 -15.05 -7.16
C LYS A 40 27.42 -14.83 -5.67
N PRO A 41 28.46 -14.06 -5.31
CA PRO A 41 28.78 -13.80 -3.90
C PRO A 41 27.64 -13.15 -3.11
N GLY A 42 27.00 -12.13 -3.66
CA GLY A 42 25.88 -11.44 -3.03
C GLY A 42 24.67 -12.36 -2.86
N ARG A 43 24.31 -13.10 -3.92
CA ARG A 43 23.26 -14.12 -3.85
C ARG A 43 23.53 -15.17 -2.78
N ASP A 44 24.73 -15.77 -2.81
CA ASP A 44 25.09 -16.83 -1.88
C ASP A 44 25.09 -16.31 -0.43
N ARG A 45 25.44 -15.02 -0.21
CA ARG A 45 25.33 -14.37 1.10
C ARG A 45 23.88 -14.16 1.52
N LEU A 46 23.02 -13.59 0.66
CA LEU A 46 21.60 -13.38 0.97
C LEU A 46 20.86 -14.69 1.26
N ASN A 47 21.18 -15.78 0.54
CA ASN A 47 20.61 -17.11 0.85
C ASN A 47 21.14 -17.65 2.18
N ARG A 48 22.45 -17.49 2.48
CA ARG A 48 23.01 -17.91 3.79
C ARG A 48 22.39 -17.15 4.96
N LEU A 49 22.06 -15.87 4.76
CA LEU A 49 21.36 -15.04 5.74
C LEU A 49 19.86 -15.37 5.81
N GLY A 50 19.36 -16.23 4.91
CA GLY A 50 17.96 -16.61 4.85
C GLY A 50 17.05 -15.47 4.43
N LEU A 51 17.54 -14.45 3.71
CA LEU A 51 16.77 -13.28 3.28
C LEU A 51 16.13 -13.47 1.90
N ILE A 52 16.70 -14.34 1.08
CA ILE A 52 16.12 -14.74 -0.20
C ILE A 52 16.19 -16.25 -0.32
N GLU A 53 15.27 -16.80 -1.10
CA GLU A 53 15.38 -18.14 -1.64
C GLU A 53 15.73 -18.05 -3.13
N THR A 54 16.59 -18.96 -3.60
CA THR A 54 16.94 -19.07 -5.02
C THR A 54 16.58 -20.44 -5.56
N THR A 55 15.62 -20.45 -6.48
CA THR A 55 15.28 -21.64 -7.25
C THR A 55 16.32 -21.86 -8.35
N ALA A 56 16.97 -23.03 -8.31
CA ALA A 56 17.96 -23.42 -9.30
C ALA A 56 17.30 -23.65 -10.67
N GLY A 57 17.93 -23.13 -11.73
CA GLY A 57 17.38 -23.17 -13.09
C GLY A 57 18.18 -22.32 -14.07
N ARG A 58 17.67 -22.24 -15.31
CA ARG A 58 18.17 -21.32 -16.35
C ARG A 58 16.97 -20.60 -16.97
N PRO A 59 16.65 -19.37 -16.52
CA PRO A 59 17.38 -18.55 -15.55
C PRO A 59 17.17 -18.98 -14.08
N LEU A 60 18.06 -18.52 -13.20
CA LEU A 60 17.82 -18.58 -11.74
C LEU A 60 16.65 -17.66 -11.39
N VAL A 61 15.91 -18.02 -10.34
CA VAL A 61 14.78 -17.23 -9.82
C VAL A 61 15.01 -16.91 -8.36
N HIS A 62 14.71 -15.68 -7.95
CA HIS A 62 14.92 -15.16 -6.61
C HIS A 62 13.61 -14.65 -6.04
N GLU A 63 13.38 -14.94 -4.75
CA GLU A 63 12.20 -14.52 -4.02
C GLU A 63 12.58 -14.16 -2.58
N LEU A 64 11.84 -13.25 -1.95
CA LEU A 64 12.02 -12.93 -0.54
C LEU A 64 11.47 -14.06 0.33
N THR A 65 12.22 -14.43 1.35
CA THR A 65 11.69 -15.20 2.48
C THR A 65 10.94 -14.27 3.44
N ASP A 66 10.26 -14.83 4.44
CA ASP A 66 9.65 -14.05 5.54
C ASP A 66 10.66 -13.13 6.24
N ALA A 67 11.88 -13.62 6.48
CA ALA A 67 12.95 -12.83 7.07
C ALA A 67 13.43 -11.73 6.10
N GLY A 68 13.49 -12.04 4.81
CA GLY A 68 13.76 -11.06 3.75
C GLY A 68 12.73 -9.93 3.73
N TRP A 69 11.45 -10.26 3.82
CA TRP A 69 10.35 -9.31 3.92
C TRP A 69 10.46 -8.43 5.17
N ALA A 70 10.82 -9.00 6.32
CA ALA A 70 11.04 -8.22 7.54
C ALA A 70 12.15 -7.17 7.35
N VAL A 71 13.30 -7.58 6.81
CA VAL A 71 14.43 -6.67 6.56
C VAL A 71 14.10 -5.64 5.46
N ALA A 72 13.41 -6.04 4.40
CA ALA A 72 12.97 -5.14 3.35
C ALA A 72 12.00 -4.06 3.87
N ARG A 73 11.12 -4.40 4.81
CA ARG A 73 10.24 -3.43 5.49
C ARG A 73 11.00 -2.46 6.39
N GLU A 74 12.10 -2.87 7.00
CA GLU A 74 12.99 -1.96 7.74
C GLU A 74 13.75 -1.03 6.80
N LEU A 75 14.21 -1.55 5.65
CA LEU A 75 14.77 -0.74 4.56
C LEU A 75 13.76 0.27 4.01
N PHE A 76 12.49 -0.10 3.96
CA PHE A 76 11.36 0.76 3.60
C PHE A 76 11.09 1.79 4.70
N GLY A 77 11.90 2.86 4.69
CA GLY A 77 11.88 3.90 5.73
C GLY A 77 13.24 4.13 6.38
N ALA A 78 14.25 3.33 6.04
CA ALA A 78 15.61 3.52 6.53
C ALA A 78 16.24 4.82 6.01
N ASP A 79 17.31 5.25 6.67
CA ASP A 79 18.17 6.32 6.18
C ASP A 79 18.90 5.92 4.88
N ALA A 80 19.23 6.92 4.06
CA ALA A 80 20.03 6.65 2.87
C ALA A 80 21.41 6.13 3.29
N PRO A 81 21.95 5.07 2.65
CA PRO A 81 23.27 4.54 2.99
C PRO A 81 24.37 5.61 2.96
N PRO A 82 25.42 5.48 3.78
CA PRO A 82 26.58 6.35 3.70
C PRO A 82 27.15 6.36 2.29
N ARG A 83 27.47 7.55 1.77
CA ARG A 83 27.98 7.78 0.40
C ARG A 83 26.95 7.59 -0.74
N SER A 84 25.65 7.48 -0.46
CA SER A 84 24.64 7.58 -1.53
C SER A 84 24.78 8.89 -2.31
N LEU A 85 24.76 8.79 -3.64
CA LEU A 85 24.74 9.91 -4.58
C LEU A 85 23.35 10.58 -4.60
N GLY A 86 23.22 11.71 -5.31
CA GLY A 86 22.01 12.54 -5.31
C GLY A 86 20.71 11.77 -5.58
N GLN A 87 20.66 10.95 -6.63
CA GLN A 87 19.48 10.14 -6.96
C GLN A 87 19.16 9.09 -5.88
N GLY A 88 20.19 8.42 -5.31
CA GLY A 88 20.01 7.48 -4.21
C GLY A 88 19.44 8.16 -2.96
N ARG A 89 19.94 9.34 -2.60
CA ARG A 89 19.40 10.12 -1.47
C ARG A 89 17.95 10.54 -1.70
N ALA A 90 17.60 10.95 -2.92
CA ALA A 90 16.24 11.32 -3.29
C ALA A 90 15.29 10.11 -3.17
N LEU A 91 15.68 8.93 -3.67
CA LEU A 91 14.90 7.69 -3.55
C LEU A 91 14.61 7.37 -2.08
N TYR A 92 15.63 7.32 -1.22
CA TYR A 92 15.42 7.01 0.20
C TYR A 92 14.59 8.08 0.93
N THR A 93 14.62 9.34 0.47
CA THR A 93 13.74 10.40 0.99
C THR A 93 12.28 10.14 0.61
N LEU A 94 12.01 9.72 -0.62
CA LEU A 94 10.68 9.31 -1.06
C LEU A 94 10.20 8.06 -0.32
N LEU A 95 11.04 7.04 -0.16
CA LEU A 95 10.72 5.83 0.61
C LEU A 95 10.34 6.17 2.06
N ARG A 96 11.04 7.12 2.71
CA ARG A 96 10.66 7.62 4.04
C ARG A 96 9.32 8.35 4.04
N ALA A 97 9.02 9.14 3.02
CA ALA A 97 7.73 9.80 2.90
C ALA A 97 6.59 8.79 2.73
N LEU A 98 6.80 7.76 1.90
CA LEU A 98 5.86 6.65 1.73
C LEU A 98 5.71 5.86 3.03
N ARG A 99 6.80 5.55 3.73
CA ARG A 99 6.72 4.83 5.00
C ARG A 99 5.84 5.55 6.03
N ARG A 100 5.99 6.87 6.16
CA ARG A 100 5.10 7.68 7.03
C ARG A 100 3.63 7.56 6.63
N TYR A 101 3.33 7.47 5.34
CA TYR A 101 1.96 7.24 4.87
C TYR A 101 1.47 5.83 5.22
N PHE A 102 2.28 4.80 4.96
CA PHE A 102 1.95 3.41 5.30
C PHE A 102 1.70 3.24 6.79
N ASP A 103 2.56 3.78 7.65
CA ASP A 103 2.38 3.76 9.11
C ASP A 103 1.11 4.48 9.54
N HIS A 104 0.78 5.61 8.89
CA HIS A 104 -0.43 6.37 9.22
C HIS A 104 -1.71 5.67 8.76
N ALA A 105 -1.66 4.95 7.64
CA ALA A 105 -2.78 4.23 7.05
C ALA A 105 -2.91 2.79 7.55
N ASP A 106 -2.05 2.35 8.48
CA ASP A 106 -1.94 0.97 8.98
C ASP A 106 -1.77 -0.07 7.86
N LEU A 107 -1.02 0.31 6.82
CA LEU A 107 -0.77 -0.54 5.64
C LEU A 107 0.53 -1.30 5.77
N VAL A 108 0.52 -2.57 5.35
CA VAL A 108 1.74 -3.37 5.21
C VAL A 108 2.20 -3.35 3.74
N PRO A 109 3.49 -3.08 3.44
CA PRO A 109 4.00 -3.08 2.06
C PRO A 109 3.64 -4.32 1.23
N ALA A 110 3.64 -5.50 1.84
CA ALA A 110 3.24 -6.74 1.17
C ALA A 110 1.80 -6.67 0.62
N GLU A 111 0.85 -6.12 1.39
CA GLU A 111 -0.56 -6.02 0.99
C GLU A 111 -0.79 -5.06 -0.18
N VAL A 112 0.08 -4.06 -0.33
CA VAL A 112 -0.01 -3.05 -1.39
C VAL A 112 0.75 -3.47 -2.66
N PHE A 113 1.85 -4.20 -2.51
CA PHE A 113 2.72 -4.59 -3.62
C PHE A 113 2.39 -5.97 -4.21
N LEU A 114 1.57 -6.78 -3.52
CA LEU A 114 1.06 -8.03 -4.07
C LEU A 114 0.39 -7.81 -5.43
N PRO A 115 0.65 -8.67 -6.43
CA PRO A 115 -0.06 -8.63 -7.70
C PRO A 115 -1.58 -8.76 -7.47
N PRO A 116 -2.44 -8.08 -8.28
CA PRO A 116 -3.89 -8.11 -8.09
C PRO A 116 -4.51 -9.51 -7.99
N ASP A 117 -3.94 -10.49 -8.71
CA ASP A 117 -4.41 -11.88 -8.71
C ASP A 117 -4.12 -12.62 -7.39
N GLU A 118 -3.09 -12.23 -6.64
CA GLU A 118 -2.73 -12.83 -5.34
C GLU A 118 -3.24 -12.00 -4.14
N ALA A 119 -3.37 -10.68 -4.30
CA ALA A 119 -4.08 -9.82 -3.35
C ALA A 119 -5.55 -10.24 -3.19
N ALA A 120 -6.18 -10.74 -4.26
CA ALA A 120 -7.52 -11.33 -4.22
C ALA A 120 -7.58 -12.68 -3.47
N ALA A 121 -6.47 -13.42 -3.39
CA ALA A 121 -6.38 -14.73 -2.74
C ALA A 121 -5.91 -14.67 -1.27
N SER A 122 -5.38 -13.52 -0.84
CA SER A 122 -4.85 -13.28 0.51
C SER A 122 -5.76 -12.40 1.38
N VAL A 123 -6.92 -12.01 0.87
CA VAL A 123 -8.01 -11.53 1.74
C VAL A 123 -8.37 -12.70 2.67
N PRO A 124 -8.29 -12.54 4.00
CA PRO A 124 -8.83 -13.54 4.90
C PRO A 124 -10.28 -13.78 4.49
N ASP A 125 -10.65 -15.07 4.37
CA ASP A 125 -12.00 -15.57 4.08
C ASP A 125 -12.95 -15.30 5.27
N GLY A 126 -12.98 -14.05 5.71
CA GLY A 126 -13.66 -13.52 6.89
C GLY A 126 -14.09 -12.06 6.74
N ALA A 127 -13.82 -11.40 5.60
CA ALA A 127 -14.57 -10.20 5.22
C ALA A 127 -15.90 -10.64 4.59
N GLU A 128 -16.84 -11.02 5.45
CA GLU A 128 -18.22 -11.23 5.02
C GLU A 128 -18.69 -9.98 4.23
N PRO A 129 -19.45 -10.16 3.13
CA PRO A 129 -20.06 -9.06 2.40
C PRO A 129 -21.05 -8.20 3.23
N ASP A 130 -21.22 -8.50 4.52
CA ASP A 130 -22.07 -7.80 5.50
C ASP A 130 -21.32 -6.79 6.41
N GLY A 131 -20.04 -6.51 6.12
CA GLY A 131 -19.25 -5.49 6.82
C GLY A 131 -19.73 -4.04 6.62
N VAL A 132 -19.12 -3.08 7.34
CA VAL A 132 -19.44 -1.64 7.22
C VAL A 132 -19.28 -1.13 5.78
N GLU A 133 -18.31 -1.63 5.03
CA GLU A 133 -18.15 -1.29 3.61
C GLU A 133 -19.33 -1.73 2.74
N GLY A 134 -19.84 -2.96 2.95
CA GLY A 134 -21.03 -3.45 2.27
C GLY A 134 -22.24 -2.55 2.56
N ARG A 135 -22.39 -2.13 3.82
CA ARG A 135 -23.43 -1.17 4.23
C ARG A 135 -23.26 0.20 3.59
N LEU A 136 -22.03 0.71 3.48
CA LEU A 136 -21.74 1.98 2.80
C LEU A 136 -22.00 1.88 1.28
N ARG A 137 -21.64 0.78 0.62
CA ARG A 137 -21.96 0.53 -0.79
C ARG A 137 -23.47 0.44 -1.02
N ALA A 138 -24.20 -0.25 -0.14
CA ALA A 138 -25.65 -0.31 -0.20
C ALA A 138 -26.31 1.07 0.02
N ALA A 139 -25.83 1.84 1.00
CA ALA A 139 -26.29 3.21 1.25
C ALA A 139 -25.99 4.13 0.04
N TYR A 140 -24.80 4.03 -0.55
CA TYR A 140 -24.45 4.75 -1.77
C TYR A 140 -25.42 4.42 -2.90
N THR A 141 -25.71 3.14 -3.16
CA THR A 141 -26.66 2.73 -4.20
C THR A 141 -28.06 3.29 -3.98
N ARG A 142 -28.51 3.47 -2.74
CA ARG A 142 -29.79 4.12 -2.42
C ARG A 142 -29.78 5.62 -2.69
N LEU A 143 -28.66 6.29 -2.40
CA LEU A 143 -28.52 7.75 -2.48
C LEU A 143 -28.13 8.24 -3.89
N ALA A 144 -27.38 7.45 -4.65
CA ALA A 144 -26.88 7.79 -5.96
C ALA A 144 -27.99 7.69 -7.02
N ALA A 145 -28.14 8.73 -7.84
CA ALA A 145 -29.10 8.72 -8.94
C ALA A 145 -28.75 7.68 -10.02
N ARG A 146 -27.46 7.41 -10.22
CA ARG A 146 -26.88 6.42 -11.13
C ARG A 146 -25.45 6.07 -10.69
N PRO A 147 -24.86 4.95 -11.13
CA PRO A 147 -23.44 4.66 -10.90
C PRO A 147 -22.54 5.84 -11.31
N GLY A 148 -21.48 6.07 -10.53
CA GLY A 148 -20.58 7.21 -10.67
C GLY A 148 -21.15 8.58 -10.26
N SER A 149 -22.36 8.66 -9.69
CA SER A 149 -22.90 9.95 -9.22
C SER A 149 -22.29 10.36 -7.89
N TRP A 150 -21.97 11.65 -7.75
CA TRP A 150 -21.46 12.19 -6.49
C TRP A 150 -22.53 12.18 -5.39
N VAL A 151 -22.19 11.59 -4.25
CA VAL A 151 -22.98 11.57 -3.02
C VAL A 151 -22.18 12.23 -1.90
N SER A 152 -22.83 13.11 -1.12
CA SER A 152 -22.20 13.73 0.05
C SER A 152 -21.94 12.72 1.17
N LEU A 153 -20.76 12.79 1.78
CA LEU A 153 -20.40 11.98 2.94
C LEU A 153 -21.28 12.24 4.15
N LEU A 154 -21.86 13.45 4.28
CA LEU A 154 -22.85 13.73 5.31
C LEU A 154 -24.05 12.80 5.18
N ARG A 155 -24.65 12.74 3.99
CA ARG A 155 -25.81 11.89 3.71
C ARG A 155 -25.47 10.40 3.84
N LEU A 156 -24.28 10.02 3.38
CA LEU A 156 -23.85 8.63 3.49
C LEU A 156 -23.73 8.18 4.95
N ARG A 157 -23.28 9.07 5.86
CA ARG A 157 -23.21 8.77 7.30
C ARG A 157 -24.58 8.69 7.96
N GLU A 158 -25.54 9.51 7.52
CA GLU A 158 -26.91 9.49 8.03
C GLU A 158 -27.61 8.14 7.76
N GLU A 159 -27.19 7.41 6.73
CA GLU A 159 -27.71 6.07 6.39
C GLU A 159 -27.13 4.94 7.24
N VAL A 160 -26.09 5.20 8.06
CA VAL A 160 -25.43 4.23 8.96
C VAL A 160 -25.27 4.78 10.38
N PRO A 161 -26.35 5.22 11.04
CA PRO A 161 -26.29 5.93 12.32
C PRO A 161 -25.80 5.07 13.49
N ASP A 162 -25.82 3.74 13.34
CA ASP A 162 -25.39 2.76 14.32
C ASP A 162 -23.86 2.51 14.31
N VAL A 163 -23.14 3.09 13.34
CA VAL A 163 -21.70 2.91 13.17
C VAL A 163 -20.95 4.13 13.69
N THR A 164 -19.88 3.89 14.46
CA THR A 164 -19.05 5.00 14.97
C THR A 164 -18.36 5.76 13.82
N ARG A 165 -18.12 7.05 14.03
CA ARG A 165 -17.39 7.88 13.06
C ARG A 165 -16.06 7.27 12.64
N ALA A 166 -15.25 6.82 13.62
CA ALA A 166 -13.93 6.25 13.34
C ALA A 166 -14.02 5.01 12.44
N THR A 167 -15.02 4.16 12.67
CA THR A 167 -15.25 2.96 11.85
C THR A 167 -15.73 3.33 10.44
N VAL A 168 -16.60 4.32 10.28
CA VAL A 168 -17.01 4.81 8.95
C VAL A 168 -15.82 5.45 8.21
N ASP A 169 -14.97 6.21 8.90
CA ASP A 169 -13.80 6.86 8.30
C ASP A 169 -12.82 5.81 7.77
N ALA A 170 -12.51 4.78 8.57
CA ALA A 170 -11.68 3.66 8.15
C ALA A 170 -12.27 2.92 6.94
N ALA A 171 -13.57 2.67 6.94
CA ALA A 171 -14.25 2.01 5.81
C ALA A 171 -14.25 2.88 4.54
N LEU A 172 -14.41 4.20 4.65
CA LEU A 172 -14.31 5.12 3.50
C LEU A 172 -12.89 5.17 2.93
N ILE A 173 -11.87 5.14 3.79
CA ILE A 173 -10.46 5.10 3.37
C ILE A 173 -10.13 3.77 2.69
N SER A 174 -10.67 2.66 3.18
CA SER A 174 -10.53 1.35 2.54
C SER A 174 -11.24 1.32 1.18
N LEU A 175 -12.50 1.77 1.11
CA LEU A 175 -13.24 1.88 -0.16
C LEU A 175 -12.51 2.72 -1.20
N TYR A 176 -11.87 3.82 -0.79
CA TYR A 176 -11.10 4.69 -1.69
C TYR A 176 -9.91 3.99 -2.37
N GLN A 177 -9.39 2.93 -1.78
CA GLN A 177 -8.30 2.13 -2.36
C GLN A 177 -8.80 1.10 -3.39
N GLN A 178 -10.11 0.90 -3.48
CA GLN A 178 -10.72 -0.07 -4.39
C GLN A 178 -10.96 0.54 -5.77
N PRO A 179 -10.86 -0.25 -6.86
CA PRO A 179 -11.17 0.21 -8.21
C PRO A 179 -12.60 0.77 -8.32
N GLY A 180 -12.75 1.82 -9.11
CA GLY A 180 -14.06 2.45 -9.37
C GLY A 180 -14.59 3.34 -8.24
N VAL A 181 -13.84 3.54 -7.15
CA VAL A 181 -14.24 4.46 -6.07
C VAL A 181 -13.43 5.75 -6.13
N SER A 182 -14.11 6.88 -6.01
CA SER A 182 -13.50 8.20 -5.96
C SER A 182 -13.99 8.99 -4.76
N LEU A 183 -13.06 9.58 -3.99
CA LEU A 183 -13.34 10.54 -2.94
C LEU A 183 -12.70 11.89 -3.28
N ILE A 184 -13.51 12.94 -3.37
CA ILE A 184 -13.05 14.28 -3.74
C ILE A 184 -13.43 15.32 -2.70
N PRO A 185 -12.65 16.40 -2.56
CA PRO A 185 -13.12 17.61 -1.90
C PRO A 185 -14.29 18.22 -2.69
N GLU A 186 -15.19 18.91 -2.00
CA GLU A 186 -16.10 19.82 -2.68
C GLU A 186 -15.31 21.05 -3.14
N GLU A 187 -15.28 21.31 -4.45
CA GLU A 187 -14.53 22.42 -5.03
C GLU A 187 -15.13 23.76 -4.61
N ASN A 188 -16.46 23.85 -4.54
CA ASN A 188 -17.14 25.05 -4.09
C ASN A 188 -17.25 25.09 -2.56
N GLN A 189 -16.12 25.35 -1.89
CA GLN A 189 -16.02 25.39 -0.44
C GLN A 189 -17.03 26.31 0.27
N LYS A 190 -17.63 27.28 -0.43
CA LYS A 190 -18.65 28.20 0.11
C LYS A 190 -20.00 27.53 0.35
N VAL A 191 -20.28 26.41 -0.32
CA VAL A 191 -21.54 25.67 -0.13
C VAL A 191 -21.49 24.71 1.05
N LEU A 192 -20.30 24.42 1.58
CA LEU A 192 -20.12 23.50 2.70
C LEU A 192 -20.61 24.10 4.01
N THR A 193 -21.60 23.43 4.61
CA THR A 193 -22.07 23.74 5.95
C THR A 193 -21.08 23.24 7.02
N PRO A 194 -21.21 23.68 8.29
CA PRO A 194 -20.45 23.09 9.39
C PRO A 194 -20.66 21.57 9.52
N ALA A 195 -21.86 21.07 9.19
CA ALA A 195 -22.15 19.65 9.20
C ALA A 195 -21.38 18.90 8.10
N ASP A 196 -21.28 19.45 6.89
CA ASP A 196 -20.49 18.85 5.80
C ASP A 196 -19.00 18.79 6.14
N ARG A 197 -18.45 19.86 6.71
CA ARG A 197 -17.06 19.91 7.18
C ARG A 197 -16.81 18.89 8.29
N THR A 198 -17.79 18.73 9.19
CA THR A 198 -17.72 17.74 10.26
C THR A 198 -17.81 16.33 9.70
N ALA A 199 -18.62 16.08 8.67
CA ALA A 199 -18.78 14.76 8.06
C ALA A 199 -17.63 14.37 7.11
N ALA A 200 -16.75 15.31 6.75
CA ALA A 200 -15.62 15.04 5.88
C ALA A 200 -14.70 13.93 6.44
N VAL A 201 -14.10 13.17 5.52
CA VAL A 201 -13.02 12.24 5.84
C VAL A 201 -11.70 12.86 5.39
N THR A 202 -10.66 12.74 6.21
CA THR A 202 -9.34 13.30 5.89
C THR A 202 -8.50 12.22 5.23
N ILE A 203 -8.02 12.49 4.02
CA ILE A 203 -7.13 11.59 3.28
C ILE A 203 -5.93 12.41 2.80
N GLY A 204 -4.75 12.04 3.27
CA GLY A 204 -3.56 12.89 3.15
C GLY A 204 -3.73 14.18 3.94
N ASP A 205 -3.59 15.32 3.28
CA ASP A 205 -3.78 16.67 3.84
C ASP A 205 -5.12 17.31 3.42
N GLN A 206 -6.03 16.54 2.82
CA GLN A 206 -7.29 17.05 2.28
C GLN A 206 -8.53 16.45 2.94
N HIS A 207 -9.50 17.32 3.21
CA HIS A 207 -10.85 16.92 3.58
C HIS A 207 -11.66 16.57 2.33
N LYS A 208 -12.08 15.31 2.24
CA LYS A 208 -12.97 14.81 1.19
C LYS A 208 -14.41 14.90 1.66
N HIS A 209 -15.29 15.28 0.75
CA HIS A 209 -16.70 15.60 1.05
C HIS A 209 -17.68 14.79 0.20
N LEU A 210 -17.24 14.29 -0.96
CA LEU A 210 -18.07 13.58 -1.92
C LEU A 210 -17.45 12.21 -2.24
N ILE A 211 -18.30 11.22 -2.43
CA ILE A 211 -17.95 9.89 -2.94
C ILE A 211 -18.67 9.61 -4.26
N ALA A 212 -18.00 8.93 -5.17
CA ALA A 212 -18.60 8.25 -6.32
C ALA A 212 -18.10 6.81 -6.38
N ILE A 213 -18.99 5.90 -6.72
CA ILE A 213 -18.70 4.48 -6.97
C ILE A 213 -19.23 4.14 -8.36
N GLU A 214 -18.31 3.77 -9.24
CA GLU A 214 -18.51 3.22 -10.57
C GLU A 214 -18.62 1.69 -10.41
N SER A 215 -19.82 1.23 -10.03
CA SER A 215 -20.20 -0.18 -10.08
C SER A 215 -20.76 -0.53 -11.45
#